data_AF-A0A967S9K0-F1
#
_entry.id   AF-A0A967S9K0-F1
#
_cell.length_a   1.000
_cell.length_b   1.000
_cell.length_c   1.000
_cell.angle_alpha   90.00
_cell.angle_beta   90.00
_cell.angle_gamma   90.00
#
_symmetry.space_group_name_H-M   'P 1'
#
loop_
_entity.id
_entity.type
_entity.pdbx_description
1 polymer ?
#
loop_
_entity_poly.entity_id
_entity_poly.type
_entity_poly.pdbx_seq_one_letter_code
_entity_poly.pdbx_strand_id
1 'polypeptide(L)' 'MSQVEIHYRRPPDRLDVFTQELVLDRPDLKVTLHERPPVSNPVRVGGRVIFEPGASIVWFVFPDRWYDMDGPVPSPR' A
#
# COMPACT_ATOMS: atom_id res chain seq x y z
N MET A 1 -7.43 -15.84 -3.57
CA MET A 1 -6.88 -14.78 -4.44
C MET A 1 -5.36 -14.96 -4.54
N SER A 2 -4.72 -14.42 -5.58
CA SER A 2 -3.25 -14.49 -5.72
C SER A 2 -2.56 -13.45 -4.83
N GLN A 3 -1.46 -13.82 -4.22
CA GLN A 3 -0.59 -12.88 -3.49
C GLN A 3 0.55 -12.40 -4.39
N VAL A 4 0.99 -11.17 -4.16
CA VAL A 4 2.15 -10.56 -4.82
C VAL A 4 3.04 -9.89 -3.78
N GLU A 5 4.33 -9.79 -4.10
CA GLU A 5 5.29 -9.01 -3.31
C GLU A 5 5.51 -7.66 -3.96
N ILE A 6 5.37 -6.59 -3.17
CA ILE A 6 5.78 -5.24 -3.57
C ILE A 6 7.11 -4.92 -2.92
N HIS A 7 8.12 -4.74 -3.77
CA HIS A 7 9.48 -4.42 -3.37
C HIS A 7 9.67 -2.90 -3.40
N TYR A 8 9.51 -2.25 -2.26
CA TYR A 8 9.57 -0.80 -2.12
C TYR A 8 10.96 -0.33 -1.71
N ARG A 9 11.70 0.24 -2.67
CA ARG A 9 13.06 0.73 -2.46
C ARG A 9 13.06 2.21 -2.11
N ARG A 10 13.71 2.59 -1.01
CA ARG A 10 14.00 3.98 -0.66
C ARG A 10 15.51 4.21 -0.55
N PRO A 11 16.03 5.33 -1.07
CA PRO A 11 17.42 5.71 -0.85
C PRO A 11 17.80 5.74 0.65
N PRO A 12 19.06 5.46 1.00
CA PRO A 12 20.13 5.05 0.08
C PRO A 12 20.03 3.59 -0.39
N ASP A 13 19.50 2.69 0.45
CA ASP A 13 19.55 1.23 0.24
C ASP A 13 18.41 0.46 0.91
N ARG A 14 17.41 1.17 1.47
CA ARG A 14 16.30 0.55 2.18
C ARG A 14 15.39 -0.19 1.22
N LEU A 15 15.09 -1.46 1.52
CA LEU A 15 14.09 -2.26 0.82
C LEU A 15 13.05 -2.73 1.82
N ASP A 16 11.82 -2.25 1.65
CA ASP A 16 10.65 -2.76 2.36
C ASP A 16 9.92 -3.74 1.41
N VAL A 17 9.61 -4.96 1.86
CA VAL A 17 8.85 -5.95 1.07
C VAL A 17 7.48 -6.14 1.71
N PHE A 18 6.42 -5.91 0.93
CA PHE A 18 5.04 -6.07 1.36
C PHE A 18 4.37 -7.21 0.60
N THR A 19 3.92 -8.24 1.31
CA THR A 19 3.06 -9.27 0.73
C THR A 19 1.61 -8.80 0.78
N GLN A 20 0.95 -8.72 -0.37
CA GLN A 20 -0.41 -8.21 -0.49
C GLN A 20 -1.26 -9.10 -1.38
N GLU A 21 -2.57 -9.01 -1.22
CA GLU A 21 -3.51 -9.62 -2.15
C GLU A 21 -3.57 -8.81 -3.44
N LEU A 22 -3.54 -9.48 -4.60
CA LEU A 22 -3.81 -8.86 -5.90
C LEU A 22 -5.32 -8.84 -6.16
N VAL A 23 -5.90 -7.64 -6.14
CA VAL A 23 -7.33 -7.38 -6.32
C VAL A 23 -7.68 -7.15 -7.79
N LEU A 24 -6.81 -6.43 -8.53
CA LEU A 24 -6.97 -6.16 -9.96
C LEU A 24 -5.64 -6.30 -10.67
N ASP A 25 -5.66 -7.02 -11.79
CA ASP A 25 -4.51 -7.21 -12.66
C ASP A 25 -4.83 -6.72 -14.08
N ARG A 26 -4.35 -5.53 -14.43
CA ARG A 26 -4.42 -4.97 -15.78
C ARG A 26 -3.04 -4.54 -16.27
N PRO A 27 -2.81 -4.42 -17.59
CA PRO A 27 -1.54 -3.94 -18.12
C PRO A 27 -1.17 -2.54 -17.63
N ASP A 28 -2.15 -1.66 -17.45
CA ASP A 28 -1.98 -0.25 -17.08
C ASP A 28 -2.10 0.03 -15.57
N LEU A 29 -2.60 -0.94 -14.80
CA LEU A 29 -2.90 -0.77 -13.38
C LEU A 29 -2.89 -2.11 -12.65
N LYS A 30 -2.17 -2.18 -11.53
CA LYS A 30 -2.34 -3.22 -10.51
C LYS A 30 -3.02 -2.62 -9.28
N VAL A 31 -3.99 -3.31 -8.72
CA VAL A 31 -4.57 -2.93 -7.41
C VAL A 31 -4.28 -4.04 -6.43
N THR A 32 -3.67 -3.70 -5.30
CA THR A 32 -3.39 -4.64 -4.21
C THR A 32 -4.04 -4.21 -2.91
N LEU A 33 -4.31 -5.18 -2.04
CA LEU A 33 -4.88 -4.97 -0.71
C LEU A 33 -3.94 -5.52 0.35
N HIS A 34 -3.58 -4.67 1.32
CA HIS A 34 -2.91 -5.05 2.56
C HIS A 34 -3.92 -4.98 3.70
N GLU A 35 -4.54 -6.10 4.08
CA GLU A 35 -5.59 -6.06 5.10
C GLU A 35 -5.08 -5.73 6.50
N ARG A 36 -3.87 -6.19 6.83
CA ARG A 36 -3.25 -6.04 8.15
C ARG A 36 -1.78 -5.63 8.03
N PRO A 37 -1.50 -4.40 7.58
CA PRO A 37 -0.14 -3.93 7.47
C PRO A 37 0.55 -3.95 8.84
N PRO A 38 1.86 -4.26 8.91
CA PRO A 38 2.64 -4.29 10.15
C PRO A 38 2.97 -2.86 10.63
N VAL A 39 1.98 -1.97 10.63
CA VAL A 39 2.10 -0.60 11.11
C VAL A 39 1.70 -0.59 12.58
N SER A 40 2.70 -0.57 13.46
CA SER A 40 2.49 -0.55 14.92
C SER A 40 2.18 0.84 15.48
N ASN A 41 2.51 1.89 14.73
CA ASN A 41 2.32 3.29 15.13
C ASN A 41 1.53 4.06 14.07
N PRO A 42 0.64 4.99 14.45
CA PRO A 42 -0.07 5.82 13.49
C PRO A 42 0.89 6.57 12.57
N VAL A 43 0.66 6.52 11.26
CA VAL A 43 1.41 7.33 10.29
C VAL A 43 0.84 8.73 10.30
N ARG A 44 1.72 9.72 10.55
CA ARG A 44 1.35 11.13 10.62
C ARG A 44 2.07 11.95 9.57
N VAL A 45 1.33 12.82 8.89
CA VAL A 45 1.86 13.82 7.95
C VAL A 45 1.30 15.18 8.36
N GLY A 46 2.17 16.16 8.60
CA GLY A 46 1.76 17.50 9.05
C GLY A 46 0.94 17.48 10.36
N GLY A 47 1.24 16.55 11.27
CA GLY A 47 0.53 16.38 12.55
C GLY A 47 -0.81 15.65 12.48
N ARG A 48 -1.33 15.39 11.27
CA ARG A 48 -2.59 14.65 11.06
C ARG A 48 -2.31 13.16 10.88
N VAL A 49 -3.12 12.31 11.50
CA VAL A 49 -3.07 10.86 11.28
C VAL A 49 -3.67 10.55 9.92
N ILE A 50 -2.92 9.83 9.09
CA ILE A 50 -3.36 9.38 7.76
C ILE A 50 -3.51 7.85 7.68
N PHE A 51 -2.85 7.11 8.59
CA PHE A 51 -3.06 5.68 8.78
C PHE A 51 -3.07 5.35 10.27
N GLU A 52 -4.12 4.66 10.70
CA GLU A 52 -4.20 4.05 12.03
C GLU A 52 -3.60 2.64 11.99
N PRO A 53 -3.03 2.16 13.11
CA PRO A 53 -2.64 0.76 13.25
C PRO A 53 -3.79 -0.19 12.90
N GLY A 54 -3.51 -1.18 12.06
CA GLY A 54 -4.50 -2.16 11.62
C GLY A 54 -5.49 -1.69 10.54
N ALA A 55 -5.38 -0.44 10.06
CA ALA A 55 -6.16 0.00 8.90
C ALA A 55 -5.71 -0.75 7.64
N SER A 56 -6.66 -1.33 6.90
CA SER A 56 -6.35 -1.94 5.61
C SER A 56 -5.95 -0.88 4.59
N ILE A 57 -5.01 -1.22 3.71
CA ILE A 57 -4.46 -0.31 2.70
C ILE A 57 -4.77 -0.86 1.32
N VAL A 58 -5.37 -0.03 0.47
CA VAL A 58 -5.44 -0.29 -0.96
C VAL A 58 -4.33 0.45 -1.67
N TRP A 59 -3.62 -0.24 -2.57
CA TRP A 59 -2.53 0.34 -3.35
C TRP A 59 -2.84 0.27 -4.84
N PHE A 60 -2.72 1.40 -5.53
CA PHE A 60 -2.82 1.54 -6.98
C PHE A 60 -1.42 1.74 -7.56
N VAL A 61 -0.93 0.74 -8.30
CA VAL A 61 0.39 0.75 -8.91
C VAL A 61 0.24 0.90 -10.43
N PHE A 62 0.83 1.95 -10.97
CA PHE A 62 0.79 2.27 -12.39
C PHE A 62 2.16 1.96 -13.02
N PRO A 63 2.31 0.88 -13.81
CA PRO A 63 3.62 0.44 -14.30
C PRO A 63 4.41 1.50 -15.08
N ASP A 64 3.70 2.37 -15.81
CA ASP A 64 4.31 3.41 -16.66
C ASP A 64 4.40 4.79 -15.97
N ARG A 65 4.18 4.86 -14.65
CA ARG A 65 4.27 6.12 -13.89
C ARG A 65 5.34 6.03 -12.80
N TRP A 66 5.91 7.18 -12.47
CA TRP A 66 6.91 7.30 -11.40
C TRP A 66 6.29 7.29 -9.98
N TYR A 67 4.96 7.29 -9.91
CA TYR A 67 4.21 7.32 -8.67
C TYR A 67 3.22 6.16 -8.62
N ASP A 68 2.89 5.80 -7.40
CA ASP A 68 1.75 4.98 -7.02
C ASP A 68 0.83 5.82 -6.14
N MET A 69 -0.32 5.25 -5.78
CA MET A 69 -1.22 5.86 -4.80
C MET A 69 -1.67 4.81 -3.79
N ASP A 70 -1.44 5.07 -2.51
CA ASP A 70 -1.92 4.24 -1.41
C ASP A 70 -2.78 5.05 -0.44
N GLY A 71 -3.73 4.36 0.20
CA GLY A 71 -4.64 5.00 1.14
C GLY A 71 -5.39 3.99 1.99
N PRO A 72 -5.95 4.42 3.14
CA PRO A 72 -6.78 3.56 3.96
C PRO A 72 -8.03 3.17 3.19
N VAL A 73 -8.43 1.90 3.29
CA VAL A 73 -9.73 1.46 2.81
C VAL A 73 -10.80 2.21 3.61
N PRO A 74 -11.73 2.94 2.97
CA PRO A 74 -12.78 3.62 3.68
C PRO A 74 -13.60 2.61 4.49
N SER A 75 -13.87 2.92 5.76
CA SER A 75 -14.86 2.14 6.51
C SER A 75 -16.18 2.20 5.74
N PRO A 76 -16.82 1.06 5.44
CA PRO A 76 -18.21 1.09 5.02
C PRO A 76 -19.00 1.75 6.15
N ARG A 77 -19.61 2.90 5.87
CA ARG A 77 -20.58 3.52 6.77
C ARG A 77 -21.93 2.83 6.63
#